data_AF-A0AAU7Q2V9-F1
#
_entry.id   AF-A0AAU7Q2V9-F1
#
_cell.length_a   1.000
_cell.length_b   1.000
_cell.length_c   1.000
_cell.angle_alpha   90.00
_cell.angle_beta   90.00
_cell.angle_gamma   90.00
#
_symmetry.space_group_name_H-M   'P 1'
#
loop_
_entity.id
_entity.type
_entity.pdbx_description
1 polymer ?
#
loop_
_entity_poly.entity_id
_entity_poly.type
_entity_poly.pdbx_seq_one_letter_code
_entity_poly.pdbx_strand_id
1 'polypeptide(L)'
;MSPKIPLITHFGTVSLKWNKWVGVNDNVIPTWNKRSEVIQRLLAQTCELCKSQEQIEVRKLTDLRSKNNTKLPEWKKRMIE
;
A
#
# COMPACT_ATOMS: atom_id res chain seq x y z
N MET A 1 17.49 -12.11 55.10
CA MET A 1 17.31 -11.00 54.15
C MET A 1 16.58 -11.56 52.94
N SER A 2 15.27 -11.34 52.82
CA SER A 2 14.50 -11.92 51.71
C SER A 2 14.96 -11.32 50.37
N PRO A 3 15.10 -12.14 49.31
CA PRO A 3 15.49 -11.63 48.00
C PRO A 3 14.47 -10.61 47.51
N LYS A 4 14.93 -9.40 47.15
CA LYS A 4 14.08 -8.38 46.55
C LYS A 4 13.56 -8.90 45.21
N ILE A 5 12.25 -8.89 45.05
CA ILE A 5 11.60 -9.24 43.78
C ILE A 5 12.03 -8.19 42.74
N PRO A 6 12.52 -8.59 41.56
CA PRO A 6 12.93 -7.64 40.54
C PRO A 6 11.72 -6.81 40.08
N LEU A 7 11.91 -5.50 39.94
CA LEU A 7 10.86 -4.60 39.44
C LEU A 7 10.59 -4.94 37.97
N ILE A 8 9.45 -5.57 37.71
CA ILE A 8 9.01 -5.87 36.35
C ILE A 8 8.26 -4.64 35.84
N THR A 9 8.85 -3.95 34.87
CA THR A 9 8.21 -2.81 34.21
C THR A 9 7.55 -3.29 32.90
N HIS A 10 6.44 -2.67 32.52
CA HIS A 10 5.64 -3.04 31.36
C HIS A 10 5.38 -1.83 30.47
N PHE A 11 5.34 -2.05 29.16
CA PHE A 11 4.82 -1.11 28.17
C PHE A 11 3.59 -1.73 27.52
N GLY A 12 2.40 -1.31 27.95
CA GLY A 12 1.15 -2.00 27.62
C GLY A 12 1.19 -3.46 28.10
N THR A 13 0.99 -4.42 27.17
CA THR A 13 1.08 -5.86 27.45
C THR A 13 2.51 -6.43 27.37
N VAL A 14 3.50 -5.65 26.94
CA VAL A 14 4.88 -6.12 26.75
C VAL A 14 5.70 -5.90 28.01
N SER A 15 6.39 -6.93 28.50
CA SER A 15 7.30 -6.82 29.65
C SER A 15 8.66 -6.31 29.20
N LEU A 16 9.16 -5.23 29.83
CA LEU A 16 10.44 -4.60 29.50
C LEU A 16 11.63 -5.27 30.21
N LYS A 17 11.62 -6.60 30.29
CA LYS A 17 12.74 -7.37 30.86
C LYS A 17 13.91 -7.34 29.88
N TRP A 18 15.11 -7.11 30.41
CA TRP A 18 16.33 -7.18 29.61
C TRP A 18 16.56 -8.62 29.14
N ASN A 19 16.66 -8.81 27.82
CA ASN A 19 16.95 -10.10 27.21
C ASN A 19 18.17 -9.97 26.28
N LYS A 20 19.33 -10.48 26.73
CA LYS A 20 20.59 -10.45 25.98
C LYS A 20 20.55 -11.24 24.67
N TRP A 21 19.65 -12.22 24.58
CA TRP A 21 19.61 -13.19 23.49
C TRP A 21 18.47 -12.92 22.50
N VAL A 22 17.84 -11.75 22.59
CA VAL A 22 16.78 -11.38 21.65
C VAL A 22 17.39 -11.16 20.27
N GLY A 23 16.87 -11.88 19.28
CA GLY A 23 17.18 -11.61 17.88
C GLY A 23 16.53 -10.29 17.48
N VAL A 24 17.31 -9.21 17.44
CA VAL A 24 16.85 -7.91 16.92
C VAL A 24 16.73 -8.06 15.41
N ASN A 25 15.51 -8.02 14.91
CA ASN A 25 15.23 -8.11 13.49
C ASN A 25 14.55 -6.83 13.03
N ASP A 26 15.33 -5.93 12.43
CA ASP A 26 14.84 -4.68 11.83
C ASP A 26 14.26 -4.89 10.42
N ASN A 27 14.16 -6.13 9.94
CA ASN A 27 13.57 -6.39 8.64
C ASN A 27 12.09 -6.03 8.67
N VAL A 28 11.74 -5.00 7.91
CA VAL A 28 10.37 -4.68 7.56
C VAL A 28 9.82 -5.90 6.82
N ILE A 29 8.77 -6.53 7.33
CA ILE A 29 8.08 -7.60 6.62
C ILE A 29 7.56 -7.00 5.31
N PRO A 30 8.08 -7.40 4.13
CA PRO A 30 7.56 -6.87 2.88
C PRO A 30 6.09 -7.23 2.74
N THR A 31 5.23 -6.21 2.81
CA THR A 31 3.80 -6.37 2.58
C THR A 31 3.56 -6.48 1.08
N TRP A 32 3.60 -7.69 0.52
CA TRP A 32 3.19 -7.92 -0.87
C TRP A 32 1.69 -7.71 -1.01
N ASN A 33 1.30 -6.50 -1.40
CA ASN A 33 -0.09 -6.24 -1.78
C ASN A 33 -0.38 -6.96 -3.11
N LYS A 34 -1.35 -7.88 -3.11
CA LYS A 34 -1.81 -8.59 -4.32
C LYS A 34 -2.41 -7.67 -5.39
N ARG A 35 -2.64 -6.38 -5.08
CA ARG A 35 -3.19 -5.38 -6.00
C ARG A 35 -2.10 -4.73 -6.87
N SER A 36 -1.34 -5.54 -7.60
CA SER A 36 -0.36 -5.07 -8.61
C SER A 36 -0.97 -4.89 -10.00
N GLU A 37 -2.29 -4.99 -10.12
CA GLU A 37 -3.02 -4.96 -11.39
C GLU A 37 -2.69 -3.73 -12.24
N VAL A 38 -2.57 -2.54 -11.62
CA VAL A 38 -2.18 -1.30 -12.31
C VAL A 38 -0.80 -1.41 -12.94
N ILE A 39 0.16 -2.03 -12.23
CA ILE A 39 1.53 -2.23 -12.71
C ILE A 39 1.53 -3.26 -13.84
N GLN A 40 0.77 -4.35 -13.70
CA GLN A 40 0.66 -5.37 -14.74
C GLN A 40 0.05 -4.81 -16.04
N ARG A 41 -1.00 -3.98 -15.93
CA ARG A 41 -1.60 -3.32 -17.09
C ARG A 41 -0.65 -2.33 -17.75
N LEU A 42 0.17 -1.60 -16.98
CA LEU A 42 1.18 -0.70 -17.53
C LEU A 42 2.29 -1.49 -18.26
N LEU A 43 2.74 -2.62 -17.70
CA LEU A 43 3.73 -3.50 -18.31
C LEU A 43 3.24 -4.20 -19.59
N ALA A 44 1.93 -4.32 -19.78
CA ALA A 44 1.34 -4.89 -21.00
C ALA A 44 1.53 -4.02 -22.26
N GLN A 45 2.04 -2.78 -22.11
CA GLN A 45 2.38 -1.86 -23.20
C GLN A 45 1.29 -1.72 -24.29
N THR A 46 0.02 -1.90 -23.90
CA THR A 46 -1.12 -1.78 -24.80
C THR A 46 -2.26 -1.10 -24.08
N CYS A 47 -2.79 -0.01 -24.64
CA CYS A 47 -3.97 0.65 -24.08
C CYS A 47 -5.24 -0.16 -24.36
N GLU A 48 -6.03 -0.47 -23.34
CA GLU A 48 -7.30 -1.22 -23.48
C GLU A 48 -8.37 -0.45 -24.27
N LEU A 49 -8.32 0.89 -24.25
CA LEU A 49 -9.31 1.76 -24.91
C LEU A 49 -8.99 2.07 -26.37
N CYS A 50 -7.74 2.39 -26.68
CA CYS A 50 -7.33 2.82 -28.02
C CYS A 50 -6.36 1.87 -28.72
N LYS A 51 -5.89 0.81 -28.04
CA LYS A 51 -4.88 -0.14 -28.55
C LYS A 51 -3.53 0.49 -28.93
N SER A 52 -3.29 1.74 -28.51
CA SER A 52 -1.99 2.40 -28.69
C SER A 52 -0.91 1.66 -27.90
N GLN A 53 0.27 1.59 -28.51
CA GLN A 53 1.50 1.05 -27.90
C GLN A 53 2.44 2.17 -27.43
N GLU A 54 2.10 3.43 -27.71
CA GLU A 54 2.89 4.61 -27.33
C GLU A 54 2.12 5.48 -26.33
N GLN A 55 2.85 6.09 -25.38
CA GLN A 55 2.36 7.01 -24.34
C GLN A 55 1.16 6.49 -23.54
N ILE A 56 1.33 5.32 -22.91
CA ILE A 56 0.26 4.66 -22.16
C ILE A 56 0.26 5.14 -20.70
N GLU A 57 -0.89 5.63 -20.26
CA GLU A 57 -1.15 5.96 -18.85
C GLU A 57 -2.26 5.07 -18.28
N VAL A 58 -2.01 4.43 -17.13
CA VAL A 58 -3.02 3.66 -16.39
C VAL A 58 -3.48 4.50 -15.19
N ARG A 59 -4.80 4.73 -15.07
CA ARG A 59 -5.40 5.51 -13.98
C ARG A 59 -6.51 4.72 -13.29
N LYS A 60 -6.73 5.00 -12.00
CA LYS A 60 -7.80 4.37 -11.22
C LYS A 60 -9.15 5.01 -11.56
N LEU A 61 -10.12 4.19 -11.99
CA LEU A 61 -11.46 4.65 -12.41
C LEU A 61 -12.21 5.42 -11.32
N THR A 62 -12.03 5.06 -10.04
CA THR A 62 -12.66 5.80 -8.92
C THR A 62 -12.21 7.25 -8.85
N ASP A 63 -10.98 7.53 -9.27
CA ASP A 63 -10.39 8.87 -9.17
C ASP A 63 -10.84 9.75 -10.34
N LEU A 64 -11.38 9.13 -11.40
CA LEU A 64 -11.97 9.83 -12.56
C LEU A 64 -13.42 10.24 -12.30
N ARG A 65 -14.13 9.55 -11.40
CA ARG A 65 -15.49 9.90 -10.98
C ARG A 65 -15.45 11.18 -10.14
N SER A 66 -15.63 12.33 -10.79
CA SER A 66 -15.77 13.62 -10.08
C SER A 66 -16.98 13.59 -9.15
N LYS A 67 -16.80 14.08 -7.91
CA LYS A 67 -17.91 14.37 -6.98
C LYS A 67 -18.82 15.51 -7.47
N ASN A 68 -18.32 16.36 -8.36
CA ASN A 68 -19.01 17.56 -8.83
C ASN A 68 -19.36 17.43 -10.32
N ASN A 69 -20.57 17.87 -10.68
CA ASN A 69 -21.13 17.93 -12.04
C ASN A 69 -20.44 18.98 -12.94
N THR A 70 -19.11 19.08 -12.90
CA THR A 70 -18.36 19.89 -13.85
C THR A 70 -18.25 19.12 -15.16
N LYS A 71 -18.39 19.80 -16.32
CA LYS A 71 -18.24 19.17 -17.64
C LYS A 71 -16.92 18.39 -17.69
N LEU A 72 -17.01 17.06 -17.78
CA LEU A 72 -15.82 16.21 -17.87
C LEU A 72 -15.14 16.42 -19.23
N PRO A 73 -13.80 16.46 -19.29
CA PRO A 73 -13.08 16.44 -20.56
C PRO A 73 -13.35 15.11 -21.30
N GLU A 74 -13.30 15.15 -22.63
CA GLU A 74 -13.67 14.02 -23.51
C GLU A 74 -12.91 12.71 -23.20
N TRP A 75 -11.63 12.79 -22.88
CA TRP A 75 -10.84 11.61 -22.53
C TRP A 75 -11.31 10.94 -21.22
N LYS A 76 -11.84 11.72 -20.24
CA LYS A 76 -12.42 11.14 -19.02
C LYS A 76 -13.75 10.48 -19.30
N LYS A 77 -14.58 11.05 -20.18
CA LYS A 77 -15.85 10.43 -20.59
C LYS A 77 -15.60 9.06 -21.21
N ARG A 78 -14.66 8.99 -22.16
CA ARG A 78 -14.23 7.74 -22.82
C ARG A 78 -13.65 6.69 -21.86
N MET A 79 -13.20 7.07 -20.67
CA MET A 79 -12.70 6.17 -19.63
C MET A 79 -13.78 5.75 -18.61
N ILE A 80 -14.89 6.48 -18.51
CA ILE A 80 -15.97 6.23 -17.54
C ILE A 80 -17.15 5.49 -18.19
N GLU A 81 -17.40 5.74 -19.47
CA GLU A 81 -18.35 5.00 -20.32
C GLU A 81 -18.00 3.51 -20.37
#